data_AF-A0A7L2TDB4-F1
#
_entry.id   AF-A0A7L2TDB4-F1
#
_cell.length_a   1.000
_cell.length_b   1.000
_cell.length_c   1.000
_cell.angle_alpha   90.00
_cell.angle_beta   90.00
_cell.angle_gamma   90.00
#
_symmetry.space_group_name_H-M   'P 1'
#
loop_
_entity.id
_entity.type
_entity.pdbx_description
1 polymer ?
#
loop_
_entity_poly.entity_id
_entity_poly.type
_entity_poly.pdbx_seq_one_letter_code
_entity_poly.pdbx_strand_id
1 'polypeptide(L)'
;LPPRTIGYPWTLVYSTAKHGMSLKTLYRTMMGLDTPVLLVIKDSNGQVFGALASEPFKVSDGFYGTGETFMFTFSPDFEVFKWTGDNMFFIKGDMDSLAFGGGGGEFALWLDGDLYHGRSHSCKTFGNHTLSKREDFTIQDIEIW
;
A
#
# COMPACT_ATOMS: atom_id res chain seq x y z
N LEU A 1 -0.52 -11.04 10.09
CA LEU A 1 -1.13 -9.74 10.43
C LEU A 1 -0.70 -9.32 11.85
N PRO A 2 -0.75 -8.03 12.21
CA PRO A 2 -0.39 -7.56 13.54
C PRO A 2 -1.20 -8.26 14.66
N PRO A 3 -0.64 -8.48 15.86
CA PRO A 3 -1.37 -9.13 16.96
C PRO A 3 -2.69 -8.45 17.32
N ARG A 4 -2.78 -7.12 17.15
CA ARG A 4 -4.01 -6.35 17.41
C ARG A 4 -5.16 -6.63 16.45
N THR A 5 -4.95 -7.38 15.36
CA THR A 5 -6.02 -7.81 14.45
C THR A 5 -6.57 -9.20 14.80
N ILE A 6 -6.02 -9.89 15.81
CA ILE A 6 -6.49 -11.22 16.21
C ILE A 6 -7.92 -11.09 16.78
N GLY A 7 -8.82 -11.94 16.28
CA GLY A 7 -10.22 -11.96 16.72
C GLY A 7 -11.15 -10.97 15.99
N TYR A 8 -10.61 -10.14 15.09
CA TYR A 8 -11.41 -9.24 14.26
C TYR A 8 -11.66 -9.85 12.87
N PRO A 9 -12.89 -9.83 12.36
CA PRO A 9 -13.18 -10.29 10.99
C PRO A 9 -12.62 -9.30 9.96
N TRP A 10 -12.21 -9.82 8.80
CA TRP A 10 -11.82 -8.99 7.67
C TRP A 10 -13.06 -8.31 7.10
N THR A 11 -13.00 -6.99 6.92
CA THR A 11 -14.12 -6.20 6.43
C THR A 11 -13.66 -5.39 5.24
N LEU A 12 -14.29 -5.58 4.08
CA LEU A 12 -13.95 -4.78 2.90
C LEU A 12 -14.35 -3.32 3.12
N VAL A 13 -13.36 -2.44 3.27
CA VAL A 13 -13.52 -1.00 3.47
C VAL A 13 -13.66 -0.28 2.13
N TYR A 14 -12.84 -0.66 1.15
CA TYR A 14 -12.81 -0.03 -0.15
C TYR A 14 -12.48 -1.04 -1.24
N SER A 15 -13.01 -0.82 -2.43
CA SER A 15 -12.57 -1.50 -3.65
C SER A 15 -12.88 -0.65 -4.88
N THR A 16 -12.01 -0.71 -5.88
CA THR A 16 -12.21 0.01 -7.15
C THR A 16 -13.48 -0.45 -7.86
N ALA A 17 -13.81 -1.75 -7.78
CA ALA A 17 -15.02 -2.32 -8.37
C ALA A 17 -16.33 -1.77 -7.76
N LYS A 18 -16.34 -1.42 -6.46
CA LYS A 18 -17.55 -0.91 -5.78
C LYS A 18 -17.59 0.61 -5.66
N HIS A 19 -16.43 1.25 -5.55
CA HIS A 19 -16.32 2.66 -5.15
C HIS A 19 -15.69 3.56 -6.24
N GLY A 20 -15.29 2.98 -7.37
CA GLY A 20 -14.58 3.69 -8.44
C GLY A 20 -13.11 3.95 -8.09
N MET A 21 -12.35 4.50 -9.05
CA MET A 21 -10.88 4.55 -9.00
C MET A 21 -10.31 5.88 -8.47
N SER A 22 -11.08 6.68 -7.75
CA SER A 22 -10.57 7.96 -7.24
C SER A 22 -9.86 7.81 -5.89
N LEU A 23 -8.60 8.25 -5.80
CA LEU A 23 -7.85 8.32 -4.54
C LEU A 23 -8.56 9.18 -3.47
N LYS A 24 -9.26 10.24 -3.90
CA LYS A 24 -10.08 11.05 -2.99
C LYS A 24 -11.23 10.24 -2.37
N THR A 25 -11.85 9.34 -3.14
CA THR A 25 -12.87 8.44 -2.62
C THR A 25 -12.26 7.43 -1.66
N LEU A 26 -11.07 6.90 -1.96
CA LEU A 26 -10.31 6.05 -1.05
C LEU A 26 -10.05 6.76 0.29
N TYR A 27 -9.50 7.98 0.30
CA TYR A 27 -9.30 8.73 1.55
C TYR A 27 -10.60 8.97 2.33
N ARG A 28 -11.72 9.24 1.64
CA ARG A 28 -13.03 9.39 2.29
C ARG A 28 -13.47 8.10 2.99
N THR A 29 -13.18 6.92 2.43
CA THR A 29 -13.49 5.63 3.08
C THR A 29 -12.61 5.32 4.28
N MET A 30 -11.44 5.96 4.38
CA MET A 30 -10.53 5.80 5.52
C MET A 30 -10.93 6.65 6.74
N MET A 31 -11.77 7.67 6.55
CA MET A 31 -12.16 8.59 7.62
C MET A 31 -12.92 7.86 8.74
N GLY A 32 -12.45 8.01 9.97
CA GLY A 32 -13.08 7.43 11.16
C GLY A 32 -12.66 5.99 11.47
N LEU A 33 -11.78 5.38 10.65
CA LEU A 33 -11.14 4.12 10.99
C LEU A 33 -10.02 4.34 12.01
N ASP A 34 -9.82 3.36 12.88
CA ASP A 34 -8.72 3.32 13.88
C ASP A 34 -8.09 1.92 13.91
N THR A 35 -7.84 1.37 12.72
CA THR A 35 -7.32 0.00 12.53
C THR A 35 -6.21 0.01 11.47
N PRO A 36 -5.29 -0.97 11.50
CA PRO A 36 -4.44 -1.19 10.35
C PRO A 36 -5.30 -1.59 9.15
N VAL A 37 -4.84 -1.26 7.95
CA VAL A 37 -5.56 -1.59 6.71
C VAL A 37 -4.67 -2.40 5.77
N LEU A 38 -5.25 -3.42 5.14
CA LEU A 38 -4.54 -4.25 4.17
C LEU A 38 -4.91 -3.81 2.76
N LEU A 39 -3.96 -3.18 2.07
CA LEU A 39 -4.05 -2.84 0.66
C LEU A 39 -3.65 -4.03 -0.19
N VAL A 40 -4.56 -4.48 -1.05
CA VAL A 40 -4.35 -5.55 -2.03
C VAL A 40 -4.53 -4.97 -3.42
N ILE A 41 -3.50 -5.11 -4.26
CA ILE A 41 -3.50 -4.66 -5.65
C ILE A 41 -3.40 -5.88 -6.54
N LYS A 42 -4.23 -5.91 -7.57
CA LYS A 42 -4.08 -6.79 -8.72
C LYS A 42 -3.73 -5.95 -9.94
N ASP A 43 -2.60 -6.24 -10.58
CA ASP A 43 -2.19 -5.56 -11.81
C ASP A 43 -2.84 -6.19 -13.07
N SER A 44 -2.71 -5.52 -14.21
CA SER A 44 -3.19 -5.98 -15.51
C SER A 44 -2.49 -7.25 -16.03
N ASN A 45 -1.36 -7.65 -15.43
CA ASN A 45 -0.66 -8.90 -15.70
C ASN A 45 -1.10 -10.03 -14.73
N GLY A 46 -2.12 -9.78 -13.90
CA GLY A 46 -2.66 -10.72 -12.92
C GLY A 46 -1.75 -10.96 -11.71
N GLN A 47 -0.73 -10.13 -11.48
CA GLN A 47 0.09 -10.19 -10.28
C GLN A 47 -0.63 -9.57 -9.09
N VAL A 48 -0.43 -10.16 -7.91
CA VAL A 48 -1.00 -9.67 -6.66
C VAL A 48 0.12 -9.25 -5.72
N PHE A 49 0.01 -8.05 -5.18
CA PHE A 49 0.97 -7.48 -4.22
C PHE A 49 0.28 -6.35 -3.45
N GLY A 50 0.97 -5.77 -2.49
CA GLY A 50 0.42 -4.64 -1.75
C GLY A 50 1.15 -4.37 -0.46
N ALA A 51 0.42 -3.81 0.50
CA ALA A 51 0.96 -3.40 1.78
C ALA A 51 -0.04 -3.62 2.90
N LEU A 52 0.44 -3.96 4.08
CA LEU A 52 -0.29 -3.67 5.30
C LEU A 52 0.19 -2.33 5.82
N ALA A 53 -0.74 -1.40 6.02
CA ALA A 53 -0.50 -0.11 6.62
C ALA A 53 -0.85 -0.13 8.11
N SER A 54 0.01 0.44 8.94
CA SER A 54 -0.22 0.52 10.39
C SER A 54 -1.37 1.45 10.77
N GLU A 55 -1.82 2.32 9.88
CA GLU A 55 -2.94 3.23 10.11
C GLU A 55 -3.64 3.54 8.78
N PRO A 56 -4.89 4.02 8.80
CA PRO A 56 -5.65 4.31 7.58
C PRO A 56 -5.01 5.38 6.70
N PHE A 57 -5.21 5.29 5.38
CA PHE A 57 -4.61 6.22 4.44
C PHE A 57 -5.15 7.64 4.58
N LYS A 58 -4.24 8.61 4.60
CA LYS A 58 -4.56 10.03 4.70
C LYS A 58 -3.56 10.88 3.92
N VAL A 59 -4.01 12.09 3.57
CA VAL A 59 -3.15 13.16 3.07
C VAL A 59 -2.27 13.66 4.22
N SER A 60 -0.98 13.83 3.95
CA SER A 60 0.01 14.21 4.96
C SER A 60 1.17 15.03 4.37
N ASP A 61 1.61 16.05 5.12
CA ASP A 61 2.79 16.84 4.74
C ASP A 61 4.07 15.99 4.70
N GLY A 62 4.21 15.07 5.67
CA GLY A 62 5.33 14.16 5.82
C GLY A 62 4.94 12.68 5.75
N PHE A 63 5.93 11.81 5.98
CA PHE A 63 5.67 10.39 6.17
C PHE A 63 4.98 10.13 7.52
N TYR A 64 4.13 9.11 7.55
CA TYR A 64 3.43 8.62 8.74
C TYR A 64 3.45 7.09 8.78
N GLY A 65 2.86 6.51 9.83
CA GLY A 65 2.86 5.07 10.08
C GLY A 65 3.96 4.61 11.05
N THR A 66 3.97 3.31 11.31
CA THR A 66 4.89 2.64 12.22
C THR A 66 5.53 1.43 11.56
N GLY A 67 6.50 0.81 12.26
CA GLY A 67 7.14 -0.43 11.85
C GLY A 67 6.22 -1.66 11.77
N GLU A 68 4.93 -1.55 12.12
CA GLU A 68 3.93 -2.58 11.79
C GLU A 68 3.63 -2.63 10.29
N THR A 69 3.93 -1.55 9.56
CA THR A 69 3.77 -1.47 8.10
C THR A 69 4.72 -2.45 7.42
N PHE A 70 4.23 -3.19 6.43
CA PHE A 70 5.04 -4.10 5.62
C PHE A 70 4.51 -4.17 4.19
N MET A 71 5.39 -4.53 3.26
CA MET A 71 5.03 -4.81 1.88
C MET A 71 4.90 -6.33 1.68
N PHE A 72 4.13 -6.76 0.69
CA PHE A 72 4.11 -8.15 0.27
C PHE A 72 3.95 -8.26 -1.25
N THR A 73 4.40 -9.39 -1.80
CA THR A 73 4.18 -9.75 -3.19
C THR A 73 3.91 -11.25 -3.31
N PHE A 74 3.23 -11.65 -4.39
CA PHE A 74 3.09 -13.03 -4.84
C PHE A 74 3.95 -13.35 -6.07
N SER A 75 4.95 -12.50 -6.40
CA SER A 75 5.80 -12.65 -7.58
C SER A 75 7.29 -12.71 -7.21
N PRO A 76 8.05 -13.76 -7.61
CA PRO A 76 7.58 -15.00 -8.23
C PRO A 76 6.83 -15.92 -7.25
N ASP A 77 7.13 -15.79 -5.96
CA ASP A 77 6.53 -16.52 -4.85
C ASP A 77 5.98 -15.53 -3.81
N PHE A 78 5.24 -16.04 -2.83
CA PHE A 78 4.76 -15.20 -1.73
C PHE A 78 5.89 -14.79 -0.79
N GLU A 79 6.11 -13.48 -0.65
CA GLU A 79 7.11 -12.90 0.24
C GLU A 79 6.56 -11.68 0.99
N VAL A 80 7.03 -11.47 2.22
CA VAL A 80 6.67 -10.34 3.09
C VAL A 80 7.92 -9.57 3.51
N PHE A 81 7.94 -8.27 3.21
CA PHE A 81 9.04 -7.35 3.50
C PHE A 81 8.66 -6.44 4.67
N LYS A 82 9.19 -6.78 5.86
CA LYS A 82 8.98 -6.00 7.08
C LYS A 82 9.94 -4.81 7.15
N TRP A 83 9.65 -3.89 8.06
CA TRP A 83 10.53 -2.77 8.34
C TRP A 83 11.96 -3.23 8.70
N THR A 84 12.96 -2.61 8.06
CA THR A 84 14.39 -2.92 8.22
C THR A 84 15.03 -2.25 9.44
N GLY A 85 14.39 -1.21 9.98
CA GLY A 85 14.99 -0.32 10.99
C GLY A 85 15.77 0.87 10.41
N ASP A 86 15.94 0.97 9.09
CA ASP A 86 16.80 1.99 8.45
C ASP A 86 16.26 3.42 8.60
N ASN A 87 14.96 3.61 8.40
CA ASN A 87 14.30 4.91 8.47
C ASN A 87 12.80 4.76 8.78
N MET A 88 12.10 5.87 8.98
CA MET A 88 10.66 5.90 9.32
C MET A 88 9.77 6.40 8.16
N PHE A 89 10.20 6.20 6.91
CA PHE A 89 9.49 6.67 5.72
C PHE A 89 8.45 5.64 5.23
N PHE A 90 7.48 5.30 6.08
CA PHE A 90 6.56 4.18 5.82
C PHE A 90 5.50 4.50 4.77
N ILE A 91 4.68 5.53 5.02
CA ILE A 91 3.54 5.88 4.16
C ILE A 91 3.54 7.38 3.95
N LYS A 92 3.24 7.84 2.73
CA LYS A 92 3.00 9.25 2.40
C LYS A 92 1.83 9.33 1.44
N GLY A 93 0.85 10.17 1.74
CA GLY A 93 -0.29 10.44 0.87
C GLY A 93 -0.37 11.92 0.55
N ASP A 94 -0.67 12.24 -0.68
CA ASP A 94 -1.12 13.57 -1.11
C ASP A 94 -2.37 13.44 -2.00
N MET A 95 -2.81 14.54 -2.60
CA MET A 95 -4.04 14.56 -3.40
C MET A 95 -3.90 13.80 -4.73
N ASP A 96 -2.67 13.60 -5.19
CA ASP A 96 -2.34 13.09 -6.52
C ASP A 96 -1.63 11.73 -6.45
N SER A 97 -1.23 11.28 -5.25
CA SER A 97 -0.58 10.00 -5.06
C SER A 97 -0.66 9.42 -3.64
N LEU A 98 -0.51 8.10 -3.58
CA LEU A 98 -0.29 7.34 -2.35
C LEU A 98 0.99 6.51 -2.49
N ALA A 99 1.91 6.64 -1.55
CA ALA A 99 3.23 6.03 -1.61
C ALA A 99 3.62 5.31 -0.32
N PHE A 100 4.41 4.25 -0.46
CA PHE A 100 4.95 3.43 0.62
C PHE A 100 6.45 3.27 0.46
N GLY A 101 7.20 3.36 1.58
CA GLY A 101 8.61 3.00 1.68
C GLY A 101 9.54 3.91 0.89
N GLY A 102 10.18 4.88 1.57
CA GLY A 102 11.12 5.82 0.97
C GLY A 102 12.61 5.54 1.24
N GLY A 103 13.42 6.59 1.17
CA GLY A 103 14.83 6.58 1.61
C GLY A 103 15.87 6.13 0.57
N GLY A 104 15.46 5.88 -0.68
CA GLY A 104 16.34 5.44 -1.77
C GLY A 104 16.19 6.20 -3.10
N GLY A 105 15.44 7.31 -3.13
CA GLY A 105 15.09 8.05 -4.35
C GLY A 105 13.71 7.69 -4.89
N GLU A 106 13.41 6.39 -4.95
CA GLU A 106 12.10 5.85 -5.36
C GLU A 106 11.31 5.26 -4.17
N PHE A 107 10.04 4.92 -4.42
CA PHE A 107 9.14 4.30 -3.44
C PHE A 107 9.01 2.78 -3.64
N ALA A 108 8.81 2.04 -2.55
CA ALA A 108 8.49 0.61 -2.60
C ALA A 108 7.22 0.34 -3.43
N LEU A 109 6.24 1.21 -3.26
CA LEU A 109 4.98 1.22 -3.99
C LEU A 109 4.49 2.66 -4.09
N TRP A 110 4.09 3.07 -5.29
CA TRP A 110 3.48 4.36 -5.56
C TRP A 110 2.26 4.14 -6.45
N LEU A 111 1.17 4.85 -6.16
CA LEU A 111 -0.08 4.83 -6.92
C LEU A 111 -0.48 6.26 -7.26
N ASP A 112 -1.00 6.48 -8.47
CA ASP A 112 -1.53 7.78 -8.88
C ASP A 112 -2.93 8.07 -8.30
N GLY A 113 -3.37 9.33 -8.44
CA GLY A 113 -4.64 9.82 -7.91
C GLY A 113 -5.88 9.21 -8.56
N ASP A 114 -5.72 8.63 -9.75
CA ASP A 114 -6.75 7.91 -10.50
C ASP A 114 -6.71 6.39 -10.25
N LEU A 115 -5.85 5.93 -9.33
CA LEU A 115 -5.66 4.53 -8.95
C LEU A 115 -5.57 3.59 -10.17
N TYR A 116 -4.88 4.07 -11.21
CA TYR A 116 -4.76 3.40 -12.49
C TYR A 116 -3.31 3.08 -12.82
N HIS A 117 -2.38 4.01 -12.58
CA HIS A 117 -0.95 3.76 -12.72
C HIS A 117 -0.30 3.55 -11.36
N GLY A 118 0.64 2.62 -11.32
CA GLY A 118 1.51 2.46 -10.17
C GLY A 118 2.93 2.16 -10.57
N ARG A 119 3.82 2.39 -9.60
CA ARG A 119 5.24 2.09 -9.68
C ARG A 119 5.71 1.33 -8.46
N SER A 120 6.68 0.44 -8.64
CA SER A 120 7.32 -0.28 -7.55
C SER A 120 8.82 -0.41 -7.79
N HIS A 121 9.60 -0.03 -6.78
CA HIS A 121 11.05 -0.18 -6.76
C HIS A 121 11.51 -0.81 -5.44
N SER A 122 12.80 -1.12 -5.37
CA SER A 122 13.44 -1.43 -4.09
C SER A 122 13.56 -0.18 -3.22
N CYS A 123 13.31 -0.31 -1.91
CA CYS A 123 13.51 0.77 -0.96
C CYS A 123 14.31 0.30 0.27
N LYS A 124 14.89 1.26 1.01
CA LYS A 124 15.61 0.94 2.26
C LYS A 124 14.67 0.67 3.43
N THR A 125 13.49 1.28 3.45
CA THR A 125 12.52 1.14 4.56
C THR A 125 12.09 -0.32 4.77
N PHE A 126 11.87 -1.06 3.69
CA PHE A 126 11.39 -2.44 3.74
C PHE A 126 12.38 -3.47 3.18
N GLY A 127 13.44 -3.02 2.49
CA GLY A 127 14.40 -3.93 1.87
C GLY A 127 13.78 -4.83 0.80
N ASN A 128 12.66 -4.40 0.20
CA ASN A 128 11.96 -5.15 -0.83
C ASN A 128 12.67 -5.03 -2.19
N HIS A 129 12.42 -5.99 -3.07
CA HIS A 129 12.59 -5.81 -4.51
C HIS A 129 11.31 -5.23 -5.13
N THR A 130 11.33 -4.94 -6.44
CA THR A 130 10.12 -4.56 -7.19
C THR A 130 9.02 -5.61 -6.98
N LEU A 131 7.86 -5.16 -6.51
CA LEU A 131 6.77 -6.04 -6.06
C LEU A 131 5.98 -6.62 -7.25
N SER A 132 5.91 -5.89 -8.35
CA SER A 132 5.30 -6.29 -9.62
C SER A 132 6.32 -6.97 -10.56
N LYS A 133 5.87 -7.46 -11.72
CA LYS A 133 6.78 -8.00 -12.75
C LYS A 133 7.71 -6.96 -13.38
N ARG A 134 7.31 -5.69 -13.35
CA ARG A 134 8.01 -4.53 -13.92
C ARG A 134 7.86 -3.35 -12.97
N GLU A 135 8.72 -2.35 -13.09
CA GLU A 135 8.66 -1.16 -12.24
C GLU A 135 7.34 -0.41 -12.41
N ASP A 136 6.94 -0.12 -13.65
CA ASP A 136 5.63 0.42 -13.98
C ASP A 136 4.58 -0.69 -14.17
N PHE A 137 3.38 -0.45 -13.64
CA PHE A 137 2.23 -1.33 -13.82
C PHE A 137 0.93 -0.55 -13.94
N THR A 138 -0.06 -1.18 -14.57
CA THR A 138 -1.44 -0.70 -14.62
C THR A 138 -2.28 -1.53 -13.65
N ILE A 139 -3.10 -0.85 -12.87
CA ILE A 139 -3.94 -1.45 -11.84
C ILE A 139 -5.21 -1.99 -12.49
N GLN A 140 -5.50 -3.27 -12.23
CA GLN A 140 -6.77 -3.89 -12.60
C GLN A 140 -7.79 -3.69 -11.48
N ASP A 141 -7.45 -4.09 -10.26
CA ASP A 141 -8.33 -4.02 -9.09
C ASP A 141 -7.54 -3.62 -7.83
N ILE A 142 -8.19 -2.86 -6.95
CA ILE A 142 -7.74 -2.62 -5.58
C ILE A 142 -8.83 -3.07 -4.62
N GLU A 143 -8.41 -3.72 -3.53
CA GLU A 143 -9.20 -3.93 -2.34
C GLU A 143 -8.45 -3.42 -1.11
N ILE A 144 -9.19 -2.85 -0.16
CA ILE A 144 -8.67 -2.49 1.16
C ILE A 144 -9.56 -3.14 2.21
N TRP A 145 -8.92 -3.91 3.10
CA TRP A 145 -9.54 -4.69 4.17
C TRP A 145 -9.14 -4.21 5.55
#